data_AF-A0A7Z0I3R0-F1
#
_entry.id   AF-A0A7Z0I3R0-F1
#
_cell.length_a   1.000
_cell.length_b   1.000
_cell.length_c   1.000
_cell.angle_alpha   90.00
_cell.angle_beta   90.00
_cell.angle_gamma   90.00
#
_symmetry.space_group_name_H-M   'P 1'
#
loop_
_entity.id
_entity.type
_entity.pdbx_description
1 polymer ?
#
loop_
_entity_poly.entity_id
_entity_poly.type
_entity_poly.pdbx_seq_one_letter_code
_entity_poly.pdbx_strand_id
1 'polypeptide(L)'
;MIITPNAADDLAASWTYLQDRNPRAADKWLAGIRDTILALGAMPDAHPIAPEAREFDLPIRRAIYGKVTRWRIYYAVINGAVRVLHVRHGRRSDWQP
;
A
#
# COMPACT_ATOMS: atom_id res chain seq x y z
N MET A 1 12.49 -6.90 2.33
CA MET A 1 11.25 -6.26 1.87
C MET A 1 11.43 -5.79 0.43
N ILE A 2 10.44 -5.97 -0.44
CA ILE A 2 10.50 -5.60 -1.87
C ILE A 2 9.30 -4.72 -2.20
N ILE A 3 9.53 -3.58 -2.84
CA ILE A 3 8.48 -2.76 -3.46
C ILE A 3 8.46 -3.13 -4.94
N THR A 4 7.32 -3.60 -5.44
CA THR A 4 7.18 -3.92 -6.87
C THR A 4 7.10 -2.64 -7.71
N PRO A 5 7.39 -2.70 -9.03
CA PRO A 5 7.23 -1.55 -9.92
C PRO A 5 5.84 -0.91 -9.83
N ASN A 6 4.78 -1.73 -9.86
CA ASN A 6 3.41 -1.27 -9.72
C ASN A 6 3.17 -0.48 -8.43
N ALA A 7 3.68 -0.96 -7.30
CA ALA A 7 3.59 -0.23 -6.03
C ALA A 7 4.40 1.07 -6.03
N ALA A 8 5.56 1.10 -6.69
CA ALA A 8 6.36 2.30 -6.82
C ALA A 8 5.64 3.37 -7.67
N ASP A 9 5.02 2.96 -8.78
CA ASP A 9 4.23 3.84 -9.65
C ASP A 9 2.99 4.38 -8.93
N ASP A 10 2.30 3.52 -8.19
CA ASP A 10 1.16 3.88 -7.34
C ASP A 10 1.53 4.93 -6.27
N LEU A 11 2.69 4.76 -5.62
CA LEU A 11 3.23 5.71 -4.64
C LEU A 11 3.58 7.05 -5.30
N ALA A 12 4.27 7.02 -6.44
CA ALA A 12 4.64 8.20 -7.19
C ALA A 12 3.40 8.99 -7.65
N ALA A 13 2.43 8.32 -8.26
CA ALA A 13 1.18 8.94 -8.72
C ALA A 13 0.38 9.54 -7.56
N SER A 14 0.33 8.86 -6.41
CA SER A 14 -0.35 9.37 -5.22
C SER A 14 0.36 10.59 -4.63
N TRP A 15 1.70 10.57 -4.58
CA TRP A 15 2.49 11.71 -4.11
C TRP A 15 2.33 12.91 -5.04
N THR A 16 2.46 12.74 -6.36
CA THR A 16 2.24 13.82 -7.35
C THR A 16 0.85 14.43 -7.20
N TYR A 17 -0.19 13.60 -7.11
CA TYR A 17 -1.56 14.07 -6.89
C TYR A 17 -1.71 14.94 -5.62
N LEU A 18 -1.03 14.56 -4.54
CA LEU A 18 -1.04 15.33 -3.29
C LEU A 18 -0.18 16.59 -3.39
N GLN A 19 0.97 16.50 -4.06
CA GLN A 19 1.95 17.57 -4.22
C GLN A 19 1.31 18.78 -4.92
N ASP A 20 0.51 18.53 -5.97
CA ASP A 20 -0.18 19.58 -6.72
C ASP A 20 -1.20 20.38 -5.88
N ARG A 21 -1.67 19.80 -4.77
CA ARG A 21 -2.71 20.40 -3.91
C ARG A 21 -2.14 20.98 -2.63
N ASN A 22 -1.21 20.26 -2.01
CA ASN A 22 -0.60 20.63 -0.74
C ASN A 22 0.76 19.91 -0.59
N PRO A 23 1.87 20.55 -1.00
CA PRO A 23 3.21 19.98 -0.92
C PRO A 23 3.59 19.46 0.47
N ARG A 24 3.31 20.24 1.51
CA ARG A 24 3.64 19.85 2.89
C ARG A 24 2.87 18.61 3.34
N ALA A 25 1.61 18.47 2.91
CA ALA A 25 0.83 17.28 3.19
C ALA A 25 1.33 16.06 2.39
N ALA A 26 1.83 16.26 1.16
CA ALA A 26 2.39 15.20 0.33
C ALA A 26 3.67 14.62 0.94
N ASP A 27 4.57 15.46 1.46
CA ASP A 27 5.78 15.01 2.15
C ASP A 27 5.46 14.22 3.42
N LYS A 28 4.52 14.72 4.22
CA LYS A 28 4.05 14.03 5.43
C LYS A 28 3.39 12.69 5.09
N TRP A 29 2.62 12.65 4.02
CA TRP A 29 1.99 11.43 3.51
C TRP A 29 3.05 10.41 3.08
N LEU A 30 4.06 10.84 2.31
CA LEU A 30 5.12 9.97 1.81
C LEU A 30 5.96 9.37 2.95
N ALA A 31 6.32 10.18 3.95
CA ALA A 31 7.01 9.70 5.14
C ALA A 31 6.16 8.64 5.88
N GLY A 32 4.92 8.98 6.22
CA GLY A 32 4.08 8.08 7.01
C GLY A 32 3.67 6.79 6.29
N ILE A 33 3.45 6.85 4.97
CA ILE A 33 3.15 5.63 4.21
C ILE A 33 4.38 4.73 4.10
N ARG A 34 5.59 5.30 3.96
CA ARG A 34 6.85 4.55 4.00
C ARG A 34 7.06 3.87 5.35
N ASP A 35 6.79 4.56 6.46
CA ASP A 35 6.89 3.97 7.80
C ASP A 35 5.91 2.79 7.97
N THR A 36 4.69 2.95 7.46
CA THR A 36 3.68 1.87 7.46
C THR A 36 4.16 0.66 6.65
N ILE A 37 4.71 0.92 5.46
CA ILE A 37 5.29 -0.07 4.55
C ILE A 37 6.44 -0.81 5.23
N LEU A 38 7.37 -0.11 5.88
CA LEU A 38 8.48 -0.72 6.63
C LEU A 38 7.98 -1.62 7.77
N ALA A 39 6.95 -1.20 8.51
CA ALA A 39 6.36 -1.98 9.59
C ALA A 39 5.78 -3.33 9.10
N LEU A 40 5.29 -3.42 7.86
CA LEU A 40 4.85 -4.69 7.26
C LEU A 40 5.97 -5.71 7.23
N GLY A 41 7.22 -5.28 7.02
CA GLY A 41 8.39 -6.15 7.01
C GLY A 41 8.68 -6.79 8.37
N ALA A 42 8.36 -6.10 9.46
CA ALA A 42 8.56 -6.59 10.82
C ALA A 42 7.42 -7.48 11.32
N MET A 43 6.18 -7.15 10.94
CA MET A 43 4.98 -7.87 11.38
C MET A 43 4.05 -8.18 10.18
N PRO A 44 4.46 -9.08 9.27
CA PRO A 44 3.73 -9.32 8.03
C PRO A 44 2.33 -9.90 8.23
N ASP A 45 2.07 -10.54 9.37
CA ASP A 45 0.78 -11.15 9.69
C ASP A 45 -0.17 -10.23 10.47
N ALA A 46 0.25 -8.99 10.79
CA ALA A 46 -0.54 -8.03 11.58
C ALA A 46 -1.78 -7.49 10.85
N HIS A 47 -1.87 -7.67 9.53
CA HIS A 47 -3.01 -7.23 8.74
C HIS A 47 -3.78 -8.40 8.12
N PRO A 48 -5.11 -8.30 8.03
CA PRO A 48 -5.94 -9.37 7.49
C PRO A 48 -5.71 -9.56 5.98
N ILE A 49 -6.05 -10.76 5.51
CA ILE A 49 -6.21 -11.05 4.08
C ILE A 49 -7.32 -10.14 3.53
N ALA A 50 -7.07 -9.54 2.37
CA ALA A 50 -8.04 -8.69 1.69
C ALA A 50 -9.23 -9.54 1.21
N PRO A 51 -10.49 -9.11 1.37
CA PRO A 51 -11.64 -9.85 0.83
C PRO A 51 -11.53 -10.15 -0.68
N GLU A 52 -10.99 -9.20 -1.44
CA GLU A 52 -10.70 -9.30 -2.87
C GLU A 52 -9.55 -10.27 -3.20
N ALA A 53 -8.78 -10.74 -2.22
CA ALA A 53 -7.70 -11.71 -2.42
C ALA A 53 -8.20 -13.05 -2.99
N ARG A 54 -9.49 -13.36 -2.85
CA ARG A 54 -10.13 -14.56 -3.42
C ARG A 54 -10.04 -14.62 -4.96
N GLU A 55 -9.82 -13.49 -5.61
CA GLU A 55 -9.64 -13.39 -7.07
C GLU A 55 -8.18 -13.62 -7.49
N PHE A 56 -7.28 -13.89 -6.54
CA PHE A 56 -5.84 -14.08 -6.77
C PHE A 56 -5.38 -15.44 -6.22
N ASP A 57 -4.35 -16.03 -6.84
CA ASP A 57 -3.72 -17.27 -6.37
C ASP A 57 -2.75 -17.06 -5.19
N LEU A 58 -2.83 -15.90 -4.53
CA LEU A 58 -1.93 -15.50 -3.45
C LEU A 58 -2.73 -14.93 -2.27
N PRO A 59 -2.29 -15.18 -1.02
CA PRO A 59 -2.93 -14.61 0.16
C PRO A 59 -2.58 -13.12 0.28
N ILE A 60 -3.23 -12.29 -0.53
CA ILE A 60 -3.02 -10.84 -0.53
C ILE A 60 -3.55 -10.25 0.77
N ARG A 61 -2.66 -9.65 1.55
CA ARG A 61 -2.98 -8.90 2.78
C ARG A 61 -3.16 -7.42 2.47
N ARG A 62 -3.92 -6.73 3.31
CA ARG A 62 -4.23 -5.31 3.14
C ARG A 62 -4.02 -4.52 4.42
N ALA A 63 -3.02 -3.64 4.41
CA ALA A 63 -2.85 -2.62 5.45
C ALA A 63 -3.58 -1.33 5.05
N ILE A 64 -4.04 -0.57 6.05
CA ILE A 64 -4.72 0.72 5.85
C ILE A 64 -3.85 1.83 6.44
N TYR A 65 -3.49 2.80 5.62
CA TYR A 65 -2.78 4.01 6.04
C TYR A 65 -3.70 5.23 5.96
N GLY A 66 -3.59 6.14 6.93
CA GLY A 66 -4.37 7.38 6.99
C GLY A 66 -5.70 7.25 7.75
N LYS A 67 -6.17 8.36 8.33
CA LYS A 67 -7.37 8.41 9.17
C LYS A 67 -8.61 8.86 8.39
N VAL A 68 -8.55 10.08 7.85
CA VAL A 68 -9.63 10.71 7.07
C VAL A 68 -9.57 10.22 5.63
N THR A 69 -8.47 10.50 4.95
CA THR A 69 -8.17 9.93 3.64
C THR A 69 -7.38 8.65 3.86
N ARG A 70 -7.92 7.53 3.40
CA ARG A 70 -7.31 6.21 3.57
C ARG A 70 -6.62 5.77 2.29
N TRP A 71 -5.50 5.07 2.44
CA TRP A 71 -4.84 4.31 1.39
C TRP A 71 -4.79 2.84 1.79
N ARG A 72 -4.98 1.96 0.81
CA ARG A 72 -4.87 0.52 0.93
C ARG A 72 -3.50 0.11 0.39
N ILE A 73 -2.70 -0.54 1.22
CA ILE A 73 -1.40 -1.11 0.85
C ILE A 73 -1.61 -2.61 0.71
N TYR A 74 -1.55 -3.10 -0.52
CA TYR A 74 -1.67 -4.51 -0.85
C TYR A 74 -0.30 -5.16 -0.86
N TYR A 75 -0.16 -6.26 -0.13
CA TYR A 75 1.11 -6.97 -0.04
C TYR A 75 0.91 -8.47 0.14
N ALA A 76 1.94 -9.24 -0.15
CA ALA A 76 1.98 -10.67 0.12
C ALA A 76 3.37 -11.07 0.66
N VAL A 77 3.43 -12.17 1.39
CA VAL A 77 4.71 -12.80 1.78
C VAL A 77 5.03 -13.86 0.73
N ILE A 78 6.07 -13.63 -0.07
CA ILE A 78 6.48 -14.52 -1.16
C ILE A 78 7.94 -14.87 -0.94
N ASN A 79 8.24 -16.17 -0.82
CA ASN A 79 9.58 -16.70 -0.53
C ASN A 79 10.20 -16.06 0.73
N GLY A 80 9.41 -15.93 1.80
CA GLY A 80 9.84 -15.34 3.07
C GLY A 80 10.02 -13.82 3.06
N ALA A 81 9.73 -13.14 1.94
CA ALA A 81 9.86 -11.70 1.82
C ALA A 81 8.50 -11.02 1.62
N VAL A 82 8.26 -9.93 2.37
CA VAL A 82 7.14 -9.02 2.08
C VAL A 82 7.37 -8.34 0.74
N ARG A 83 6.41 -8.51 -0.17
CA ARG A 83 6.31 -7.79 -1.44
C ARG A 83 5.11 -6.87 -1.42
N VAL A 84 5.34 -5.56 -1.53
CA VAL A 84 4.27 -4.58 -1.70
C VAL A 84 3.90 -4.54 -3.18
N LEU A 85 2.66 -4.89 -3.46
CA LEU A 85 2.14 -5.13 -4.80
C LEU A 85 1.48 -3.88 -5.38
N HIS A 86 0.66 -3.20 -4.57
CA HIS A 86 -0.07 -2.01 -4.97
C HIS A 86 -0.31 -1.08 -3.79
N VAL A 87 -0.42 0.22 -4.07
CA VAL A 87 -0.80 1.25 -3.09
C VAL A 87 -1.94 2.09 -3.68
N ARG A 88 -3.15 1.91 -3.18
CA ARG A 88 -4.34 2.53 -3.79
C ARG A 88 -4.99 3.51 -2.84
N HIS A 89 -5.40 4.67 -3.35
CA HIS A 89 -6.28 5.56 -2.60
C HIS A 89 -7.60 4.82 -2.29
N GLY A 90 -8.08 4.86 -1.05
CA GLY A 90 -9.23 4.09 -0.58
C GLY A 90 -10.59 4.49 -1.17
N ARG A 91 -10.63 5.50 -2.05
CA ARG A 91 -11.81 5.87 -2.84
C ARG A 91 -11.77 5.26 -4.25
N ARG A 92 -10.62 4.71 -4.66
CA ARG A 92 -10.53 3.88 -5.87
C ARG A 92 -11.18 2.52 -5.59
N SER A 93 -11.61 1.87 -6.66
CA SER A 93 -12.01 0.47 -6.62
C SER A 93 -10.90 -0.39 -6.01
N ASP A 94 -11.33 -1.49 -5.40
CA ASP A 94 -10.44 -2.54 -4.93
C ASP A 94 -9.57 -3.06 -6.07
N TRP A 95 -8.45 -3.68 -5.71
CA TRP A 95 -7.55 -4.27 -6.70
C TRP A 95 -8.23 -5.48 -7.34
N GLN A 96 -8.18 -5.52 -8.68
CA GLN A 96 -8.63 -6.62 -9.51
C GLN A 96 -7.43 -7.13 -10.34
N PRO A 97 -7.36 -8.44 -10.64
CA PRO A 97 -6.32 -9.03 -11.48
C PRO A 97 -6.17 -8.36 -12.86
#